data_AF-A0A370GDA4-F1
#
_entry.id   AF-A0A370GDA4-F1
#
_cell.length_a   1.000
_cell.length_b   1.000
_cell.length_c   1.000
_cell.angle_alpha   90.00
_cell.angle_beta   90.00
_cell.angle_gamma   90.00
#
_symmetry.space_group_name_H-M   'P 1'
#
loop_
_entity.id
_entity.type
_entity.pdbx_description
1 polymer ?
#
loop_
_entity_poly.entity_id
_entity_poly.type
_entity_poly.pdbx_seq_one_letter_code
_entity_poly.pdbx_strand_id
1 'polypeptide(L)'
;MEFILLLTASLIPLFITAAILFYYNSILTRALSMFLVTVSFWQADISFLYAEPLFGADTVDILFRAFRIGTIFVMPAVYYFSYLLVKEAAQSKFVQRMNRFGLIFSLIVSVLVYAVNLTDLGIAGYAHINAEKFSPSYLLPLYGALSWTFKIDVVLVFVNSIYLLIITLWLKNVRSRKFHLTLVLSSLLIFINGVLSGFFVIPLYFSSLNTIFIAMILFIGFFQMQSSQMKKMNRRLERQSGLLQSIMQINPHYLLVQDKKNRIVEVNDAFCSLFLITKKDIIGEEFSFEQLEMPESEYEGIHYLKDERGKNHLIRWEKRVLHDYYGDYYTIYFGVDVTEEKQNEQLLIASEKYKVLGDMAASVAHEIRNPLTTIRGYFQLSHEKAPKSPLQSIVIEEIDRINEVLKELLLLSKPQAQVGPAKLSDPIGIIHESKNLHLLFEAMANKQNKEIILENRLPSEQWIRMDQMHFKQVFINIVKNALEAVKEKGKVKIILDSNQSYLRVRIIDNGNGMTKERLAKIGQPYFTSKEKGTGIGLTICYKLIKDTNGEITVKSKLNHGTTVTFLLPRDRGTGSLSHQ
;
A
#
# COMPACT_ATOMS: atom_id res chain seq x y z
N MET A 1 -61.50 -36.60 19.29
CA MET A 1 -60.78 -36.11 18.08
C MET A 1 -59.97 -34.85 18.37
N GLU A 2 -60.41 -34.07 19.36
CA GLU A 2 -59.99 -32.71 19.69
C GLU A 2 -58.69 -32.68 20.48
N PHE A 3 -58.48 -33.61 21.42
CA PHE A 3 -57.18 -33.83 22.07
C PHE A 3 -56.05 -34.02 21.04
N ILE A 4 -56.27 -34.92 20.06
CA ILE A 4 -55.27 -35.22 19.02
C ILE A 4 -54.98 -33.96 18.19
N LEU A 5 -56.01 -33.20 17.81
CA LEU A 5 -55.85 -31.95 17.08
C LEU A 5 -55.02 -30.93 17.86
N LEU A 6 -55.34 -30.69 19.14
CA LEU A 6 -54.60 -29.76 20.00
C LEU A 6 -53.17 -30.21 20.26
N LEU A 7 -52.95 -31.51 20.47
CA LEU A 7 -51.62 -32.08 20.61
C LEU A 7 -50.81 -31.90 19.33
N THR A 8 -51.40 -32.14 18.14
CA THR A 8 -50.71 -31.89 16.87
C THR A 8 -50.37 -30.42 16.66
N ALA A 9 -51.26 -29.50 17.07
CA ALA A 9 -50.98 -28.06 17.05
C ALA A 9 -49.80 -27.69 17.97
N SER A 10 -49.68 -28.35 19.13
CA SER A 10 -48.55 -28.15 20.06
C SER A 10 -47.20 -28.55 19.46
N LEU A 11 -47.15 -29.42 18.45
CA LEU A 11 -45.92 -29.84 17.79
C LEU A 11 -45.39 -28.82 16.78
N ILE A 12 -46.22 -27.88 16.31
CA ILE A 12 -45.81 -26.91 15.28
C ILE A 12 -44.63 -26.03 15.73
N PRO A 13 -44.63 -25.43 16.94
CA PRO A 13 -43.45 -24.72 17.45
C PRO A 13 -42.19 -25.59 17.57
N LEU A 14 -42.32 -26.91 17.79
CA LEU A 14 -41.19 -27.85 17.81
C LEU A 14 -40.63 -28.10 16.41
N PHE A 15 -41.48 -28.26 15.40
CA PHE A 15 -41.04 -28.37 14.01
C PHE A 15 -40.31 -27.09 13.56
N ILE A 16 -40.84 -25.92 13.91
CA ILE A 16 -40.18 -24.64 13.67
C ILE A 16 -38.83 -24.59 14.40
N THR A 17 -38.77 -25.04 15.65
CA THR A 17 -37.53 -25.12 16.43
C THR A 17 -36.46 -25.96 15.73
N ALA A 18 -36.83 -27.16 15.24
CA ALA A 18 -35.92 -28.03 14.49
C ALA A 18 -35.43 -27.36 13.20
N ALA A 19 -36.33 -26.71 12.46
CA ALA A 19 -35.99 -26.02 11.21
C ALA A 19 -35.00 -24.86 11.44
N ILE A 20 -35.21 -24.03 12.46
CA ILE A 20 -34.31 -22.90 12.74
C ILE A 20 -32.94 -23.41 13.22
N LEU A 21 -32.88 -24.44 14.08
CA LEU A 21 -31.61 -25.01 14.55
C LEU A 21 -30.79 -25.64 13.43
N PHE A 22 -31.46 -26.30 12.48
CA PHE A 22 -30.81 -26.88 11.30
C PHE A 22 -30.22 -25.81 10.39
N TYR A 23 -30.95 -24.73 10.14
CA TYR A 23 -30.51 -23.69 9.21
C TYR A 23 -29.53 -22.67 9.84
N TYR A 24 -29.69 -22.38 11.13
CA TYR A 24 -28.91 -21.38 11.85
C TYR A 24 -28.38 -21.93 13.18
N ASN A 25 -27.09 -22.23 13.28
CA ASN A 25 -26.47 -22.63 14.55
C ASN A 25 -25.89 -21.43 15.30
N SER A 26 -26.75 -20.47 15.69
CA SER A 26 -26.35 -19.31 16.49
C SER A 26 -26.81 -19.42 17.94
N ILE A 27 -26.14 -18.71 18.86
CA ILE A 27 -26.55 -18.63 20.27
C ILE A 27 -27.97 -18.08 20.38
N LEU A 28 -28.30 -17.09 19.56
CA LEU A 28 -29.63 -16.47 19.49
C LEU A 28 -30.70 -17.44 18.94
N THR A 29 -30.32 -18.36 18.04
CA THR A 29 -31.20 -19.43 17.58
C THR A 29 -31.61 -20.33 18.74
N ARG A 30 -30.63 -20.80 19.52
CA ARG A 30 -30.89 -21.68 20.67
C ARG A 30 -31.81 -21.02 21.69
N ALA A 31 -31.67 -19.72 21.90
CA ALA A 31 -32.55 -18.95 22.78
C ALA A 31 -33.99 -18.85 22.26
N LEU A 32 -34.19 -18.60 20.96
CA LEU A 32 -35.54 -18.59 20.36
C LEU A 32 -36.16 -19.99 20.36
N SER A 33 -35.36 -21.02 20.14
CA SER A 33 -35.77 -22.42 20.26
C SER A 33 -36.28 -22.74 21.65
N MET A 34 -35.61 -22.29 22.72
CA MET A 34 -36.11 -22.46 24.09
C MET A 34 -37.49 -21.82 24.29
N PHE A 35 -37.70 -20.61 23.76
CA PHE A 35 -39.02 -19.96 23.81
C PHE A 35 -40.09 -20.77 23.05
N LEU A 36 -39.80 -21.22 21.83
CA LEU A 36 -40.76 -22.01 21.05
C LEU A 36 -41.08 -23.37 21.70
N VAL A 37 -40.11 -24.00 22.38
CA VAL A 37 -40.33 -25.20 23.20
C VAL A 37 -41.26 -24.88 24.37
N THR A 38 -41.07 -23.76 25.08
CA THR A 38 -41.99 -23.37 26.17
C THR A 38 -43.42 -23.12 25.66
N VAL A 39 -43.57 -22.52 24.48
CA VAL A 39 -44.89 -22.35 23.83
C VAL A 39 -45.50 -23.70 23.45
N SER A 40 -44.70 -24.64 22.95
CA SER A 40 -45.16 -26.01 22.66
C SER A 40 -45.65 -26.72 23.93
N PHE A 41 -44.88 -26.65 25.02
CA PHE A 41 -45.26 -27.27 26.29
C PHE A 41 -46.52 -26.67 26.87
N TRP A 42 -46.70 -25.36 26.72
CA TRP A 42 -47.96 -24.72 27.08
C TRP A 42 -49.12 -25.28 26.24
N GLN A 43 -48.99 -25.36 24.91
CA GLN A 43 -50.08 -25.93 24.11
C GLN A 43 -50.37 -27.40 24.44
N ALA A 44 -49.35 -28.16 24.82
CA ALA A 44 -49.52 -29.52 25.30
C ALA A 44 -50.29 -29.56 26.63
N ASP A 45 -50.00 -28.67 27.59
CA ASP A 45 -50.74 -28.58 28.87
C ASP A 45 -52.25 -28.35 28.65
N ILE A 46 -52.61 -27.46 27.72
CA ILE A 46 -54.01 -27.20 27.35
C ILE A 46 -54.62 -28.45 26.72
N SER A 47 -53.87 -29.15 25.85
CA SER A 47 -54.38 -30.35 25.19
C SER A 47 -54.76 -31.45 26.18
N PHE A 48 -53.97 -31.65 27.25
CA PHE A 48 -54.23 -32.70 28.24
C PHE A 48 -55.55 -32.51 28.99
N LEU A 49 -56.03 -31.28 29.14
CA LEU A 49 -57.35 -30.99 29.73
C LEU A 49 -58.54 -31.54 28.91
N TYR A 50 -58.30 -31.92 27.64
CA TYR A 50 -59.28 -32.58 26.77
C TYR A 50 -59.06 -34.10 26.67
N ALA A 51 -58.07 -34.64 27.38
CA ALA A 51 -57.59 -36.01 27.19
C ALA A 51 -58.16 -37.02 28.19
N GLU A 52 -59.00 -36.57 29.12
CA GLU A 52 -59.60 -37.42 30.16
C GLU A 52 -60.28 -38.69 29.61
N PRO A 53 -61.08 -38.64 28.52
CA PRO A 53 -61.70 -39.86 27.98
C PRO A 53 -60.70 -40.91 27.49
N LEU A 54 -59.43 -40.53 27.27
CA LEU A 54 -58.38 -41.40 26.74
C LEU A 54 -57.42 -41.92 27.81
N PHE A 55 -57.07 -41.10 28.81
CA PHE A 55 -55.99 -41.42 29.78
C PHE A 55 -56.45 -41.49 31.24
N GLY A 56 -57.70 -41.14 31.54
CA GLY A 56 -58.21 -41.02 32.92
C GLY A 56 -57.70 -39.77 33.65
N ALA A 57 -58.38 -39.39 34.74
CA ALA A 57 -58.13 -38.15 35.47
C ALA A 57 -56.72 -38.07 36.10
N ASP A 58 -56.22 -39.16 36.69
CA ASP A 58 -54.91 -39.18 37.37
C ASP A 58 -53.76 -38.94 36.38
N THR A 59 -53.82 -39.55 35.20
CA THR A 59 -52.81 -39.35 34.15
C THR A 59 -52.87 -37.93 33.61
N VAL A 60 -54.07 -37.35 33.46
CA VAL A 60 -54.25 -35.96 33.03
C VAL A 60 -53.69 -34.99 34.06
N ASP A 61 -53.89 -35.22 35.37
CA ASP A 61 -53.30 -34.39 36.43
C ASP A 61 -51.78 -34.35 36.35
N ILE A 62 -51.13 -35.52 36.26
CA ILE A 62 -49.66 -35.63 36.16
C ILE A 62 -49.15 -34.90 34.92
N LEU A 63 -49.75 -35.14 33.75
CA LEU A 63 -49.32 -34.54 32.49
C LEU A 63 -49.57 -33.02 32.48
N PHE A 64 -50.71 -32.56 32.98
CA PHE A 64 -51.02 -31.14 33.09
C PHE A 64 -50.02 -30.41 33.99
N ARG A 65 -49.75 -30.94 35.19
CA ARG A 65 -48.78 -30.36 36.13
C ARG A 65 -47.37 -30.34 35.57
N ALA A 66 -46.93 -31.42 34.94
CA ALA A 66 -45.60 -31.49 34.34
C ALA A 66 -45.41 -30.44 33.23
N PHE A 67 -46.36 -30.36 32.29
CA PHE A 67 -46.28 -29.45 31.15
C PHE A 67 -46.63 -27.99 31.48
N ARG A 68 -47.14 -27.72 32.70
CA ARG A 68 -47.35 -26.36 33.22
C ARG A 68 -46.08 -25.51 33.27
N ILE A 69 -44.91 -26.14 33.20
CA ILE A 69 -43.65 -25.42 33.01
C ILE A 69 -43.68 -24.52 31.78
N GLY A 70 -44.39 -24.92 30.71
CA GLY A 70 -44.52 -24.16 29.48
C GLY A 70 -45.14 -22.79 29.69
N THR A 71 -46.26 -22.71 30.44
CA THR A 71 -46.93 -21.43 30.75
C THR A 71 -46.09 -20.54 31.64
N ILE A 72 -45.47 -21.12 32.66
CA ILE A 72 -44.77 -20.38 33.71
C ILE A 72 -43.40 -19.87 33.23
N PHE A 73 -42.73 -20.61 32.33
CA PHE A 73 -41.38 -20.26 31.84
C PHE A 73 -41.36 -19.46 30.53
N VAL A 74 -42.51 -19.04 29.99
CA VAL A 74 -42.55 -18.16 28.80
C VAL A 74 -41.71 -16.91 29.02
N MET A 75 -41.89 -16.21 30.14
CA MET A 75 -41.22 -14.93 30.37
C MET A 75 -39.71 -15.06 30.61
N PRO A 76 -39.22 -16.01 31.43
CA PRO A 76 -37.80 -16.34 31.48
C PRO A 76 -37.19 -16.63 30.09
N ALA A 77 -37.91 -17.35 29.22
CA ALA A 77 -37.42 -17.63 27.87
C ALA A 77 -37.33 -16.38 26.98
N VAL A 78 -38.33 -15.48 27.05
CA VAL A 78 -38.28 -14.17 26.34
C VAL A 78 -37.12 -13.31 26.88
N TYR A 79 -36.93 -13.27 28.20
CA TYR A 79 -35.81 -12.56 28.82
C TYR A 79 -34.46 -13.14 28.42
N TYR A 80 -34.34 -14.47 28.31
CA TYR A 80 -33.09 -15.11 27.91
C TYR A 80 -32.70 -14.71 26.49
N PHE A 81 -33.67 -14.73 25.57
CA PHE A 81 -33.48 -14.22 24.22
C PHE A 81 -33.10 -12.73 24.22
N SER A 82 -33.86 -11.92 24.97
CA SER A 82 -33.63 -10.48 25.09
C SER A 82 -32.22 -10.16 25.60
N TYR A 83 -31.78 -10.86 26.64
CA TYR A 83 -30.45 -10.69 27.24
C TYR A 83 -29.34 -10.95 26.22
N LEU A 84 -29.44 -12.05 25.47
CA LEU A 84 -28.45 -12.40 24.43
C LEU A 84 -28.45 -11.38 23.29
N LEU A 85 -29.63 -10.96 22.83
CA LEU A 85 -29.75 -9.95 21.79
C LEU A 85 -29.15 -8.60 22.24
N VAL A 86 -29.42 -8.18 23.47
CA VAL A 86 -28.88 -6.93 24.04
C VAL A 86 -27.37 -7.02 24.26
N LYS A 87 -26.85 -8.19 24.65
CA LYS A 87 -25.40 -8.41 24.78
C LYS A 87 -24.67 -8.23 23.44
N GLU A 88 -25.26 -8.70 22.34
CA GLU A 88 -24.70 -8.55 20.99
C GLU A 88 -24.94 -7.15 20.39
N ALA A 89 -26.08 -6.51 20.68
CA ALA A 89 -26.54 -5.34 19.92
C ALA A 89 -26.55 -4.01 20.72
N ALA A 90 -26.41 -4.00 22.04
CA ALA A 90 -26.47 -2.79 22.86
C ALA A 90 -25.07 -2.30 23.26
N GLN A 91 -24.85 -0.97 23.17
CA GLN A 91 -23.61 -0.33 23.59
C GLN A 91 -23.54 -0.04 25.10
N SER A 92 -24.69 0.03 25.79
CA SER A 92 -24.73 0.43 27.19
C SER A 92 -24.63 -0.78 28.11
N LYS A 93 -23.56 -0.84 28.90
CA LYS A 93 -23.39 -1.82 29.99
C LYS A 93 -24.53 -1.74 31.02
N PHE A 94 -25.17 -0.56 31.17
CA PHE A 94 -26.33 -0.39 32.05
C PHE A 94 -27.54 -1.21 31.56
N VAL A 95 -27.88 -1.11 30.28
CA VAL A 95 -29.01 -1.85 29.68
C VAL A 95 -28.77 -3.36 29.76
N GLN A 96 -27.52 -3.80 29.55
CA GLN A 96 -27.14 -5.21 29.70
C GLN A 96 -27.35 -5.72 31.14
N ARG A 97 -26.99 -4.93 32.16
CA ARG A 97 -27.21 -5.28 33.58
C ARG A 97 -28.69 -5.30 33.94
N MET A 98 -29.44 -4.29 33.51
CA MET A 98 -30.89 -4.19 33.70
C MET A 98 -31.59 -5.46 33.17
N ASN A 99 -31.26 -5.87 31.95
CA ASN A 99 -31.86 -7.05 31.32
C ASN A 99 -31.47 -8.34 32.04
N ARG A 100 -30.20 -8.46 32.44
CA ARG A 100 -29.72 -9.61 33.24
C ARG A 100 -30.47 -9.74 34.58
N PHE A 101 -30.71 -8.62 35.27
CA PHE A 101 -31.48 -8.63 36.52
C PHE A 101 -32.91 -9.10 36.30
N GLY A 102 -33.58 -8.61 35.25
CA GLY A 102 -34.94 -9.05 34.87
C GLY A 102 -35.00 -10.55 34.54
N LEU A 103 -33.99 -11.09 33.84
CA LEU A 103 -33.88 -12.53 33.59
C LEU A 103 -33.76 -13.35 34.88
N ILE A 104 -32.86 -12.97 35.79
CA ILE A 104 -32.66 -13.71 37.05
C ILE A 104 -33.93 -13.62 37.91
N PHE A 105 -34.53 -12.44 38.01
CA PHE A 105 -35.75 -12.21 38.77
C PHE A 105 -36.91 -13.07 38.23
N SER A 106 -37.17 -13.01 36.92
CA SER A 106 -38.23 -13.82 36.30
C SER A 106 -37.99 -15.32 36.48
N LEU A 107 -36.75 -15.79 36.34
CA LEU A 107 -36.41 -17.20 36.53
C LEU A 107 -36.70 -17.68 37.96
N ILE A 108 -36.28 -16.92 38.98
CA ILE A 108 -36.51 -17.27 40.39
C ILE A 108 -38.01 -17.34 40.69
N VAL A 109 -38.79 -16.35 40.24
CA VAL A 109 -40.23 -16.32 40.44
C VAL A 109 -40.91 -17.51 39.74
N SER A 110 -40.59 -17.76 38.47
CA SER A 110 -41.15 -18.87 37.70
C SER A 110 -40.83 -20.24 38.31
N VAL A 111 -39.63 -20.46 38.84
CA VAL A 111 -39.27 -21.70 39.55
C VAL A 111 -40.14 -21.91 40.80
N LEU A 112 -40.31 -20.86 41.62
CA LEU A 112 -41.14 -20.94 42.82
C LEU A 112 -42.62 -21.20 42.48
N VAL A 113 -43.15 -20.50 41.48
CA VAL A 113 -44.54 -20.67 41.03
C VAL A 113 -44.76 -22.08 40.48
N TYR A 114 -43.82 -22.63 39.71
CA TYR A 114 -43.90 -23.98 39.20
C TYR A 114 -43.88 -25.03 40.32
N ALA A 115 -42.98 -24.89 41.30
CA ALA A 115 -42.93 -25.78 42.45
C ALA A 115 -44.25 -25.83 43.23
N VAL A 116 -44.93 -24.69 43.41
CA VAL A 116 -46.26 -24.63 44.03
C VAL A 116 -47.32 -25.35 43.18
N ASN A 117 -47.29 -25.16 41.86
CA ASN A 117 -48.27 -25.76 40.94
C ASN A 117 -48.12 -27.29 40.80
N LEU A 118 -46.98 -27.86 41.17
CA LEU A 118 -46.81 -29.32 41.25
C LEU A 118 -47.56 -29.94 42.45
N THR A 119 -48.02 -29.14 43.41
CA THR A 119 -48.68 -29.61 44.64
C THR A 119 -50.17 -29.27 44.66
N ASP A 120 -50.92 -29.90 45.57
CA ASP A 120 -52.35 -29.59 45.79
C ASP A 120 -52.61 -28.16 46.27
N LEU A 121 -51.56 -27.49 46.79
CA LEU A 121 -51.63 -26.08 47.19
C LEU A 121 -51.77 -25.15 45.98
N GLY A 122 -51.27 -25.56 44.80
CA GLY A 122 -51.42 -24.82 43.56
C GLY A 122 -52.68 -25.20 42.79
N ILE A 123 -52.86 -26.48 42.50
CA ILE A 123 -54.02 -27.05 41.80
C ILE A 123 -54.66 -28.09 42.72
N ALA A 124 -55.87 -27.83 43.20
CA ALA A 124 -56.56 -28.65 44.19
C ALA A 124 -57.45 -29.74 43.56
N GLY A 125 -57.73 -29.65 42.26
CA GLY A 125 -58.56 -30.62 41.54
C GLY A 125 -59.01 -30.07 40.19
N TYR A 126 -60.04 -30.68 39.59
CA TYR A 126 -60.58 -30.26 38.30
C TYR A 126 -62.11 -30.22 38.31
N ALA A 127 -62.68 -29.23 37.65
CA ALA A 127 -64.11 -29.14 37.37
C ALA A 127 -64.39 -29.61 35.94
N HIS A 128 -65.37 -30.48 35.77
CA HIS A 128 -65.83 -30.89 34.45
C HIS A 128 -66.76 -29.83 33.86
N ILE A 129 -66.39 -29.33 32.69
CA ILE A 129 -67.23 -28.45 31.89
C ILE A 129 -67.86 -29.29 30.78
N ASN A 130 -69.18 -29.35 30.77
CA ASN A 130 -69.95 -30.06 29.74
C ASN A 130 -69.86 -29.34 28.40
N ALA A 131 -70.05 -30.09 27.32
CA ALA A 131 -69.98 -29.52 25.98
C ALA A 131 -71.08 -28.45 25.77
N GLU A 132 -70.68 -27.27 25.30
CA GLU A 132 -71.58 -26.22 24.80
C GLU A 132 -71.45 -26.11 23.26
N LYS A 133 -72.37 -25.39 22.59
CA LYS A 133 -72.50 -25.31 21.12
C LYS A 133 -71.20 -25.14 20.31
N PHE A 134 -70.15 -24.57 20.89
CA PHE A 134 -68.85 -24.37 20.26
C PHE A 134 -67.66 -24.91 21.05
N SER A 135 -67.85 -25.62 22.17
CA SER A 135 -66.74 -26.18 22.97
C SER A 135 -67.06 -27.61 23.41
N PRO A 136 -66.19 -28.60 23.12
CA PRO A 136 -66.34 -29.96 23.62
C PRO A 136 -66.11 -30.00 25.13
N SER A 137 -66.42 -31.13 25.78
CA SER A 137 -66.19 -31.29 27.23
C SER A 137 -64.71 -31.23 27.58
N TYR A 138 -64.37 -30.53 28.65
CA TYR A 138 -62.99 -30.38 29.12
C TYR A 138 -62.90 -30.23 30.64
N LEU A 139 -61.71 -30.48 31.16
CA LEU A 139 -61.36 -30.26 32.55
C LEU A 139 -60.84 -28.84 32.77
N LEU A 140 -61.31 -28.17 33.81
CA LEU A 140 -60.77 -26.89 34.24
C LEU A 140 -60.08 -27.04 35.61
N PRO A 141 -58.83 -26.60 35.78
CA PRO A 141 -58.15 -26.69 37.07
C PRO A 141 -58.85 -25.82 38.14
N LEU A 142 -59.15 -26.44 39.28
CA LEU A 142 -59.55 -25.79 40.51
C LEU A 142 -58.30 -25.39 41.27
N TYR A 143 -58.20 -24.11 41.59
CA TYR A 143 -57.01 -23.51 42.16
C TYR A 143 -56.99 -23.61 43.70
N GLY A 144 -55.87 -24.07 44.26
CA GLY A 144 -55.69 -24.26 45.70
C GLY A 144 -55.36 -22.98 46.48
N ALA A 145 -55.02 -23.13 47.76
CA ALA A 145 -54.79 -22.01 48.69
C ALA A 145 -53.62 -21.08 48.30
N LEU A 146 -52.58 -21.61 47.63
CA LEU A 146 -51.43 -20.84 47.16
C LEU A 146 -51.53 -20.44 45.68
N SER A 147 -52.70 -20.58 45.06
CA SER A 147 -52.92 -20.20 43.65
C SER A 147 -52.73 -18.71 43.34
N TRP A 148 -52.73 -17.85 44.36
CA TRP A 148 -52.38 -16.44 44.21
C TRP A 148 -50.98 -16.25 43.64
N THR A 149 -50.05 -17.20 43.85
CA THR A 149 -48.70 -17.17 43.26
C THR A 149 -48.74 -17.20 41.74
N PHE A 150 -49.57 -18.07 41.15
CA PHE A 150 -49.78 -18.12 39.70
C PHE A 150 -50.47 -16.85 39.17
N LYS A 151 -51.42 -16.29 39.91
CA LYS A 151 -52.05 -15.01 39.54
C LYS A 151 -51.05 -13.84 39.54
N ILE A 152 -50.10 -13.84 40.48
CA ILE A 152 -49.01 -12.85 40.49
C ILE A 152 -48.10 -13.04 39.29
N ASP A 153 -47.72 -14.28 38.96
CA ASP A 153 -46.93 -14.57 37.76
C ASP A 153 -47.59 -14.01 36.50
N VAL A 154 -48.91 -14.23 36.37
CA VAL A 154 -49.75 -13.66 35.30
C VAL A 154 -49.63 -12.14 35.23
N VAL A 155 -49.77 -11.44 36.35
CA VAL A 155 -49.62 -9.97 36.40
C VAL A 155 -48.19 -9.54 36.04
N LEU A 156 -47.19 -10.28 36.52
CA LEU A 156 -45.78 -10.01 36.25
C LEU A 156 -45.45 -10.14 34.77
N VAL A 157 -46.11 -11.02 34.00
CA VAL A 157 -45.90 -11.07 32.54
C VAL A 157 -46.18 -9.73 31.88
N PHE A 158 -47.25 -9.02 32.27
CA PHE A 158 -47.58 -7.69 31.73
C PHE A 158 -46.52 -6.65 32.12
N VAL A 159 -46.13 -6.61 33.40
CA VAL A 159 -45.11 -5.68 33.90
C VAL A 159 -43.77 -5.89 33.21
N ASN A 160 -43.33 -7.15 33.11
CA ASN A 160 -42.08 -7.50 32.46
C ASN A 160 -42.15 -7.24 30.94
N SER A 161 -43.31 -7.40 30.30
CA SER A 161 -43.48 -7.10 28.87
C SER A 161 -43.29 -5.60 28.61
N ILE A 162 -43.87 -4.73 29.44
CA ILE A 162 -43.66 -3.26 29.36
C ILE A 162 -42.17 -2.94 29.53
N TYR A 163 -41.52 -3.56 30.49
CA TYR A 163 -40.09 -3.38 30.73
C TYR A 163 -39.23 -3.81 29.52
N LEU A 164 -39.53 -4.95 28.90
CA LEU A 164 -38.86 -5.38 27.66
C LEU A 164 -39.15 -4.48 26.46
N LEU A 165 -40.35 -3.89 26.36
CA LEU A 165 -40.67 -2.87 25.35
C LEU A 165 -39.78 -1.63 25.54
N ILE A 166 -39.55 -1.20 26.79
CA ILE A 166 -38.59 -0.11 27.07
C ILE A 166 -37.20 -0.51 26.59
N ILE A 167 -36.69 -1.71 26.94
CA ILE A 167 -35.39 -2.21 26.48
C ILE A 167 -35.28 -2.21 24.95
N THR A 168 -36.38 -2.53 24.25
CA THR A 168 -36.43 -2.54 22.77
C THR A 168 -36.01 -1.21 22.17
N LEU A 169 -36.35 -0.08 22.80
CA LEU A 169 -36.00 1.26 22.31
C LEU A 169 -34.49 1.52 22.26
N TRP A 170 -33.71 0.80 23.08
CA TRP A 170 -32.26 0.95 23.20
C TRP A 170 -31.49 0.08 22.19
N LEU A 171 -32.19 -0.74 21.39
CA LEU A 171 -31.59 -1.54 20.32
C LEU A 171 -31.34 -0.70 19.07
N LYS A 172 -30.05 -0.56 18.68
CA LYS A 172 -29.66 0.25 17.51
C LYS A 172 -29.98 -0.42 16.17
N ASN A 173 -29.80 -1.74 16.06
CA ASN A 173 -30.04 -2.44 14.80
C ASN A 173 -31.54 -2.52 14.51
N VAL A 174 -32.00 -1.85 13.45
CA VAL A 174 -33.42 -1.76 13.07
C VAL A 174 -34.09 -3.13 12.97
N ARG A 175 -33.43 -4.15 12.40
CA ARG A 175 -34.04 -5.48 12.28
C ARG A 175 -34.09 -6.24 13.60
N SER A 176 -33.05 -6.13 14.43
CA SER A 176 -33.04 -6.70 15.78
C SER A 176 -34.09 -6.03 16.67
N ARG A 177 -34.24 -4.71 16.57
CA ARG A 177 -35.30 -3.96 17.25
C ARG A 177 -36.69 -4.38 16.81
N LYS A 178 -36.93 -4.48 15.49
CA LYS A 178 -38.20 -4.97 14.93
C LYS A 178 -38.50 -6.39 15.42
N PHE A 179 -37.53 -7.30 15.37
CA PHE A 179 -37.73 -8.68 15.83
C PHE A 179 -38.01 -8.75 17.34
N HIS A 180 -37.24 -8.03 18.15
CA HIS A 180 -37.45 -7.99 19.59
C HIS A 180 -38.83 -7.43 19.95
N LEU A 181 -39.28 -6.38 19.25
CA LEU A 181 -40.64 -5.85 19.39
C LEU A 181 -41.68 -6.92 19.04
N THR A 182 -41.52 -7.60 17.90
CA THR A 182 -42.40 -8.69 17.50
C THR A 182 -42.41 -9.80 18.55
N LEU A 183 -41.27 -10.23 19.08
CA LEU A 183 -41.19 -11.26 20.12
C LEU A 183 -41.96 -10.88 21.39
N VAL A 184 -41.75 -9.66 21.90
CA VAL A 184 -42.41 -9.20 23.12
C VAL A 184 -43.92 -9.07 22.90
N LEU A 185 -44.36 -8.44 21.81
CA LEU A 185 -45.79 -8.30 21.48
C LEU A 185 -46.45 -9.67 21.23
N SER A 186 -45.77 -10.56 20.52
CA SER A 186 -46.22 -11.93 20.31
C SER A 186 -46.37 -12.67 21.63
N SER A 187 -45.39 -12.59 22.54
CA SER A 187 -45.49 -13.23 23.86
C SER A 187 -46.68 -12.69 24.67
N LEU A 188 -46.92 -11.38 24.62
CA LEU A 188 -48.05 -10.73 25.28
C LEU A 188 -49.39 -11.17 24.68
N LEU A 189 -49.49 -11.29 23.35
CA LEU A 189 -50.69 -11.75 22.67
C LEU A 189 -51.00 -13.23 22.96
N ILE A 190 -49.99 -14.11 22.99
CA ILE A 190 -50.19 -15.51 23.43
C ILE A 190 -50.72 -15.49 24.87
N PHE A 191 -50.13 -14.68 25.75
CA PHE A 191 -50.53 -14.56 27.15
C PHE A 191 -51.96 -14.08 27.36
N ILE A 192 -52.36 -12.98 26.69
CA ILE A 192 -53.72 -12.44 26.76
C ILE A 192 -54.74 -13.47 26.29
N ASN A 193 -54.49 -14.14 25.15
CA ASN A 193 -55.39 -15.18 24.64
C ASN A 193 -55.51 -16.36 25.60
N GLY A 194 -54.39 -16.78 26.20
CA GLY A 194 -54.37 -17.82 27.21
C GLY A 194 -55.19 -17.51 28.45
N VAL A 195 -55.05 -16.30 28.98
CA VAL A 195 -55.82 -15.80 30.13
C VAL A 195 -57.32 -15.72 29.78
N LEU A 196 -57.69 -15.11 28.66
CA LEU A 196 -59.08 -15.02 28.22
C LEU A 196 -59.74 -16.39 28.04
N SER A 197 -58.97 -17.37 27.57
CA SER A 197 -59.45 -18.74 27.43
C SER A 197 -59.59 -19.46 28.78
N GLY A 198 -58.67 -19.19 29.72
CA GLY A 198 -58.70 -19.78 31.06
C GLY A 198 -59.79 -19.23 31.99
N PHE A 199 -60.32 -18.03 31.72
CA PHE A 199 -61.39 -17.38 32.49
C PHE A 199 -62.76 -17.42 31.77
N PHE A 200 -62.98 -18.40 30.89
CA PHE A 200 -64.27 -18.70 30.23
C PHE A 200 -64.81 -17.65 29.25
N VAL A 201 -63.97 -16.75 28.73
CA VAL A 201 -64.43 -15.76 27.72
C VAL A 201 -64.39 -16.34 26.31
N ILE A 202 -63.45 -17.25 26.05
CA ILE A 202 -63.18 -17.85 24.72
C ILE A 202 -62.92 -19.36 24.91
N PRO A 203 -63.35 -20.25 24.00
CA PRO A 203 -63.01 -21.67 24.07
C PRO A 203 -61.49 -21.92 24.02
N LEU A 204 -60.97 -22.87 24.81
CA LEU A 204 -59.52 -23.09 24.96
C LEU A 204 -58.79 -23.43 23.65
N TYR A 205 -59.46 -24.09 22.68
CA TYR A 205 -58.84 -24.44 21.41
C TYR A 205 -58.51 -23.21 20.52
N PHE A 206 -59.18 -22.07 20.70
CA PHE A 206 -58.85 -20.83 19.98
C PHE A 206 -57.47 -20.30 20.38
N SER A 207 -57.06 -20.52 21.63
CA SER A 207 -55.71 -20.20 22.10
C SER A 207 -54.65 -20.93 21.26
N SER A 208 -54.88 -22.22 20.98
CA SER A 208 -53.94 -23.06 20.21
C SER A 208 -53.80 -22.63 18.77
N LEU A 209 -54.87 -22.23 18.08
CA LEU A 209 -54.78 -21.71 16.71
C LEU A 209 -53.96 -20.41 16.64
N ASN A 210 -54.16 -19.50 17.58
CA ASN A 210 -53.39 -18.23 17.63
C ASN A 210 -51.89 -18.46 17.81
N THR A 211 -51.48 -19.51 18.54
CA THR A 211 -50.06 -19.81 18.74
C THR A 211 -49.36 -20.25 17.47
N ILE A 212 -50.06 -20.92 16.54
CA ILE A 212 -49.51 -21.32 15.24
C ILE A 212 -49.14 -20.07 14.42
N PHE A 213 -50.08 -19.13 14.30
CA PHE A 213 -49.85 -17.88 13.58
C PHE A 213 -48.70 -17.08 14.20
N ILE A 214 -48.65 -17.01 15.53
CA ILE A 214 -47.58 -16.30 16.23
C ILE A 214 -46.22 -16.98 16.03
N ALA A 215 -46.15 -18.31 16.13
CA ALA A 215 -44.92 -19.05 15.87
C ALA A 215 -44.42 -18.85 14.43
N MET A 216 -45.33 -18.80 13.44
CA MET A 216 -44.99 -18.49 12.05
C MET A 216 -44.48 -17.06 11.87
N ILE A 217 -45.12 -16.06 12.50
CA ILE A 217 -44.67 -14.66 12.48
C ILE A 217 -43.26 -14.54 13.08
N LEU A 218 -43.00 -15.22 14.19
CA LEU A 218 -41.68 -15.25 14.83
C LEU A 218 -40.65 -15.95 13.95
N PHE A 219 -40.99 -17.07 13.32
CA PHE A 219 -40.11 -17.74 12.38
C PHE A 219 -39.69 -16.80 11.24
N ILE A 220 -40.66 -16.17 10.57
CA ILE A 220 -40.41 -15.26 9.45
C ILE A 220 -39.58 -14.06 9.90
N GLY A 221 -39.94 -13.44 11.03
CA GLY A 221 -39.21 -12.31 11.59
C GLY A 221 -37.76 -12.65 11.95
N PHE A 222 -37.55 -13.82 12.56
CA PHE A 222 -36.23 -14.29 12.95
C PHE A 222 -35.37 -14.61 11.72
N PHE A 223 -35.94 -15.32 10.75
CA PHE A 223 -35.30 -15.64 9.48
C PHE A 223 -34.85 -14.36 8.74
N GLN A 224 -35.71 -13.35 8.66
CA GLN A 224 -35.37 -12.06 8.05
C GLN A 224 -34.25 -11.30 8.79
N MET A 225 -34.23 -11.40 10.13
CA MET A 225 -33.17 -10.82 10.95
C MET A 225 -31.83 -11.52 10.71
N GLN A 226 -31.80 -12.86 10.78
CA GLN A 226 -30.60 -13.67 10.57
C GLN A 226 -30.03 -13.54 9.15
N SER A 227 -30.90 -13.63 8.14
CA SER A 227 -30.52 -13.43 6.74
C SER A 227 -29.88 -12.05 6.50
N SER A 228 -30.36 -11.01 7.21
CA SER A 228 -29.73 -9.68 7.19
C SER A 228 -28.33 -9.66 7.76
N GLN A 229 -28.16 -10.27 8.93
CA GLN A 229 -26.88 -10.29 9.65
C GLN A 229 -25.85 -11.05 8.82
N MET A 230 -26.22 -12.19 8.26
CA MET A 230 -25.38 -12.97 7.36
C MET A 230 -24.96 -12.16 6.12
N LYS A 231 -25.91 -11.50 5.44
CA LYS A 231 -25.59 -10.63 4.29
C LYS A 231 -24.65 -9.48 4.65
N LYS A 232 -24.84 -8.84 5.81
CA LYS A 232 -23.95 -7.78 6.29
C LYS A 232 -22.55 -8.30 6.60
N MET A 233 -22.45 -9.47 7.22
CA MET A 233 -21.17 -10.11 7.53
C MET A 233 -20.41 -10.49 6.26
N ASN A 234 -21.08 -11.13 5.29
CA ASN A 234 -20.48 -11.48 4.01
C ASN A 234 -19.97 -10.25 3.25
N ARG A 235 -20.78 -9.17 3.18
CA ARG A 235 -20.32 -7.90 2.57
C ARG A 235 -19.12 -7.28 3.29
N ARG A 236 -19.04 -7.42 4.62
CA ARG A 236 -17.90 -6.92 5.40
C ARG A 236 -16.64 -7.72 5.08
N LEU A 237 -16.76 -9.05 5.04
CA LEU A 237 -15.66 -9.95 4.66
C LEU A 237 -15.20 -9.66 3.23
N GLU A 238 -16.12 -9.54 2.29
CA GLU A 238 -15.84 -9.21 0.88
C GLU A 238 -15.11 -7.86 0.76
N ARG A 239 -15.55 -6.82 1.49
CA ARG A 239 -14.85 -5.52 1.53
C ARG A 239 -13.46 -5.62 2.13
N GLN A 240 -13.27 -6.38 3.21
CA GLN A 240 -11.96 -6.57 3.83
C GLN A 240 -11.01 -7.34 2.91
N SER A 241 -11.49 -8.43 2.30
CA SER A 241 -10.74 -9.20 1.32
C SER A 241 -10.37 -8.36 0.11
N GLY A 242 -11.32 -7.61 -0.45
CA GLY A 242 -11.09 -6.72 -1.59
C GLY A 242 -10.07 -5.62 -1.26
N LEU A 243 -10.13 -5.02 -0.07
CA LEU A 243 -9.16 -4.02 0.37
C LEU A 243 -7.73 -4.60 0.45
N LEU A 244 -7.57 -5.78 1.06
CA LEU A 244 -6.26 -6.45 1.14
C LEU A 244 -5.70 -6.77 -0.25
N GLN A 245 -6.56 -7.25 -1.15
CA GLN A 245 -6.19 -7.49 -2.54
C GLN A 245 -5.75 -6.19 -3.23
N SER A 246 -6.51 -5.09 -3.08
CA SER A 246 -6.12 -3.79 -3.66
C SER A 246 -4.81 -3.26 -3.10
N ILE A 247 -4.56 -3.38 -1.79
CA ILE A 247 -3.29 -2.97 -1.17
C ILE A 247 -2.13 -3.75 -1.76
N MET A 248 -2.29 -5.07 -1.92
CA MET A 248 -1.26 -5.92 -2.52
C MET A 248 -1.03 -5.58 -3.99
N GLN A 249 -2.08 -5.33 -4.78
CA GLN A 249 -1.96 -5.00 -6.20
C GLN A 249 -1.30 -3.63 -6.46
N ILE A 250 -1.55 -2.63 -5.61
CA ILE A 250 -0.94 -1.29 -5.75
C ILE A 250 0.51 -1.25 -5.25
N ASN A 251 0.95 -2.26 -4.49
CA ASN A 251 2.32 -2.31 -3.99
C ASN A 251 3.33 -2.38 -5.16
N PRO A 252 4.26 -1.41 -5.28
CA PRO A 252 5.24 -1.40 -6.37
C PRO A 252 6.30 -2.50 -6.24
N HIS A 253 6.44 -3.13 -5.07
CA HIS A 253 7.34 -4.25 -4.85
C HIS A 253 6.76 -5.54 -5.42
N TYR A 254 7.63 -6.43 -5.88
CA TYR A 254 7.23 -7.70 -6.45
C TYR A 254 6.79 -8.64 -5.33
N LEU A 255 5.55 -9.13 -5.36
CA LEU A 255 5.01 -10.02 -4.34
C LEU A 255 4.54 -11.33 -4.96
N LEU A 256 4.99 -12.43 -4.35
CA LEU A 256 4.63 -13.79 -4.69
C LEU A 256 4.33 -14.57 -3.42
N VAL A 257 3.19 -15.26 -3.37
CA VAL A 257 2.77 -16.08 -2.23
C VAL A 257 2.61 -17.53 -2.68
N GLN A 258 3.25 -18.45 -1.96
CA GLN A 258 3.16 -19.89 -2.19
C GLN A 258 2.52 -20.62 -1.01
N ASP A 259 1.82 -21.73 -1.29
CA ASP A 259 1.36 -22.67 -0.28
C ASP A 259 2.49 -23.61 0.19
N LYS A 260 2.18 -24.48 1.16
CA LYS A 260 3.09 -25.52 1.67
C LYS A 260 3.57 -26.53 0.61
N LYS A 261 2.95 -26.56 -0.57
CA LYS A 261 3.32 -27.43 -1.70
C LYS A 261 4.07 -26.63 -2.78
N ASN A 262 4.56 -25.43 -2.48
CA ASN A 262 5.25 -24.53 -3.40
C ASN A 262 4.41 -24.09 -4.60
N ARG A 263 3.08 -24.17 -4.51
CA ARG A 263 2.19 -23.69 -5.57
C ARG A 263 1.85 -22.23 -5.35
N ILE A 264 1.83 -21.46 -6.42
CA ILE A 264 1.48 -20.04 -6.35
C ILE A 264 0.02 -19.90 -5.94
N VAL A 265 -0.21 -19.24 -4.81
CA VAL A 265 -1.55 -18.92 -4.31
C VAL A 265 -1.96 -17.52 -4.74
N GLU A 266 -1.00 -16.59 -4.76
CA GLU A 266 -1.29 -15.20 -5.07
C GLU A 266 -0.04 -14.45 -5.56
N VAL A 267 -0.27 -13.47 -6.45
CA VAL A 267 0.75 -12.56 -7.00
C VAL A 267 0.17 -11.17 -7.18
N ASN A 268 1.04 -10.16 -7.17
CA ASN A 268 0.65 -8.80 -7.53
C ASN A 268 1.01 -8.43 -8.98
N ASP A 269 0.38 -7.35 -9.47
CA ASP A 269 0.55 -6.85 -10.83
C ASP A 269 1.98 -6.42 -11.13
N ALA A 270 2.73 -5.93 -10.12
CA ALA A 270 4.13 -5.60 -10.26
C ALA A 270 4.98 -6.84 -10.60
N PHE A 271 4.78 -7.96 -9.90
CA PHE A 271 5.46 -9.23 -10.19
C PHE A 271 5.10 -9.75 -11.59
N CYS A 272 3.80 -9.74 -11.93
CA CYS A 272 3.32 -10.12 -13.26
C CYS A 272 3.97 -9.28 -14.37
N SER A 273 4.06 -7.96 -14.17
CA SER A 273 4.63 -7.02 -15.15
C SER A 273 6.13 -7.23 -15.35
N LEU A 274 6.86 -7.65 -14.31
CA LEU A 274 8.29 -7.93 -14.39
C LEU A 274 8.58 -9.10 -15.34
N PHE A 275 7.74 -10.15 -15.29
CA PHE A 275 7.90 -11.38 -16.06
C PHE A 275 6.98 -11.48 -17.30
N LEU A 276 6.18 -10.44 -17.58
CA LEU A 276 5.18 -10.43 -18.66
C LEU A 276 4.20 -11.61 -18.63
N ILE A 277 3.92 -12.12 -17.44
CA ILE A 277 2.98 -13.22 -17.19
C ILE A 277 1.64 -12.66 -16.69
N THR A 278 0.54 -13.35 -16.97
CA THR A 278 -0.73 -13.00 -16.34
C THR A 278 -0.96 -13.82 -15.09
N LYS A 279 -1.60 -13.20 -14.09
CA LYS A 279 -1.97 -13.89 -12.86
C LYS A 279 -2.73 -15.20 -13.12
N LYS A 280 -3.60 -15.26 -14.13
CA LYS A 280 -4.40 -16.47 -14.40
C LYS A 280 -3.57 -17.66 -14.86
N ASP A 281 -2.42 -17.40 -15.49
CA ASP A 281 -1.60 -18.44 -16.10
C ASP A 281 -0.69 -19.13 -15.08
N ILE A 282 -0.47 -18.50 -13.91
CA ILE A 282 0.53 -18.97 -12.93
C ILE A 282 -0.09 -19.40 -11.59
N ILE A 283 -1.32 -19.01 -11.29
CA ILE A 283 -1.97 -19.38 -10.04
C ILE A 283 -2.22 -20.90 -10.04
N GLY A 284 -1.76 -21.57 -8.99
CA GLY A 284 -1.85 -23.02 -8.81
C GLY A 284 -0.69 -23.81 -9.39
N GLU A 285 0.15 -23.19 -10.22
CA GLU A 285 1.36 -23.81 -10.76
C GLU A 285 2.46 -23.90 -9.70
N GLU A 286 3.29 -24.94 -9.79
CA GLU A 286 4.54 -25.01 -9.03
C GLU A 286 5.55 -24.05 -9.64
N PHE A 287 6.07 -23.14 -8.81
CA PHE A 287 7.04 -22.14 -9.26
C PHE A 287 8.34 -22.32 -8.50
N SER A 288 9.40 -22.66 -9.23
CA SER A 288 10.77 -22.68 -8.72
C SER A 288 11.52 -21.48 -9.27
N PHE A 289 12.21 -20.75 -8.39
CA PHE A 289 13.11 -19.66 -8.77
C PHE A 289 14.31 -20.14 -9.60
N GLU A 290 14.55 -21.45 -9.72
CA GLU A 290 15.52 -22.02 -10.66
C GLU A 290 15.17 -21.71 -12.12
N GLN A 291 13.88 -21.54 -12.44
CA GLN A 291 13.41 -21.07 -13.76
C GLN A 291 13.84 -19.62 -14.05
N LEU A 292 14.24 -18.87 -13.02
CA LEU A 292 14.78 -17.51 -13.12
C LEU A 292 16.32 -17.48 -13.09
N GLU A 293 16.98 -18.63 -13.31
CA GLU A 293 18.44 -18.78 -13.23
C GLU A 293 19.01 -18.42 -11.84
N MET A 294 18.21 -18.51 -10.77
CA MET A 294 18.64 -18.22 -9.39
C MET A 294 18.88 -19.51 -8.59
N PRO A 295 20.08 -19.72 -8.01
CA PRO A 295 20.37 -20.91 -7.20
C PRO A 295 19.65 -20.89 -5.84
N GLU A 296 19.21 -22.06 -5.38
CA GLU A 296 18.42 -22.26 -4.14
C GLU A 296 19.05 -21.66 -2.87
N SER A 297 20.37 -21.55 -2.82
CA SER A 297 21.12 -21.09 -1.65
C SER A 297 21.23 -19.57 -1.53
N GLU A 298 20.81 -18.80 -2.53
CA GLU A 298 20.99 -17.34 -2.58
C GLU A 298 19.68 -16.56 -2.76
N TYR A 299 18.53 -17.11 -2.34
CA TYR A 299 17.24 -16.43 -2.48
C TYR A 299 17.11 -15.08 -1.75
N GLU A 300 18.01 -14.82 -0.80
CA GLU A 300 18.07 -13.54 -0.10
C GLU A 300 19.33 -12.78 -0.53
N GLY A 301 19.13 -11.65 -1.18
CA GLY A 301 20.25 -10.92 -1.76
C GLY A 301 19.85 -9.99 -2.90
N ILE A 302 20.83 -9.28 -3.44
CA ILE A 302 20.66 -8.41 -4.61
C ILE A 302 21.07 -9.21 -5.84
N HIS A 303 20.17 -9.35 -6.80
CA HIS A 303 20.39 -10.10 -8.03
C HIS A 303 20.20 -9.22 -9.25
N TYR A 304 20.99 -9.48 -10.28
CA TYR A 304 20.84 -8.89 -11.59
C TYR A 304 19.75 -9.64 -12.34
N LEU A 305 18.68 -8.93 -12.70
CA LEU A 305 17.60 -9.47 -13.50
C LEU A 305 17.46 -8.61 -14.75
N LYS A 306 17.48 -9.25 -15.92
CA LYS A 306 17.24 -8.58 -17.19
C LYS A 306 15.77 -8.77 -17.55
N ASP A 307 15.04 -7.67 -17.69
CA ASP A 307 13.65 -7.75 -18.15
C ASP A 307 13.60 -8.21 -19.61
N GLU A 308 12.43 -8.64 -20.08
CA GLU A 308 12.26 -9.05 -21.50
C GLU A 308 12.49 -7.91 -22.50
N ARG A 309 12.52 -6.66 -22.04
CA ARG A 309 12.84 -5.47 -22.85
C ARG A 309 14.35 -5.22 -22.92
N GLY A 310 15.15 -6.04 -22.23
CA GLY A 310 16.60 -5.99 -22.19
C GLY A 310 17.18 -4.97 -21.22
N LYS A 311 16.37 -4.37 -20.35
CA LYS A 311 16.80 -3.46 -19.29
C LYS A 311 17.28 -4.28 -18.09
N ASN A 312 18.43 -3.89 -17.53
CA ASN A 312 18.96 -4.52 -16.33
C ASN A 312 18.34 -3.87 -15.08
N HIS A 313 17.83 -4.74 -14.21
CA HIS A 313 17.30 -4.43 -12.89
C HIS A 313 18.17 -5.09 -11.83
N LEU A 314 18.36 -4.40 -10.71
CA LEU A 314 18.95 -4.92 -9.48
C LEU A 314 17.80 -5.15 -8.51
N ILE A 315 17.43 -6.40 -8.27
CA ILE A 315 16.29 -6.74 -7.40
C ILE A 315 16.82 -7.39 -6.14
N ARG A 316 16.42 -6.83 -4.99
CA ARG A 316 16.66 -7.43 -3.69
C ARG A 316 15.48 -8.34 -3.33
N TRP A 317 15.73 -9.63 -3.23
CA TRP A 317 14.73 -10.61 -2.81
C TRP A 317 14.86 -10.94 -1.33
N GLU A 318 13.72 -11.17 -0.69
CA GLU A 318 13.63 -11.64 0.70
C GLU A 318 12.45 -12.60 0.84
N LYS A 319 12.55 -13.49 1.83
CA LYS A 319 11.54 -14.52 2.09
C LYS A 319 10.99 -14.40 3.51
N ARG A 320 9.67 -14.56 3.67
CA ARG A 320 9.00 -14.66 4.97
C ARG A 320 7.99 -15.79 4.97
N VAL A 321 7.96 -16.54 6.07
CA VAL A 321 6.96 -17.60 6.28
C VAL A 321 5.87 -17.06 7.18
N LEU A 322 4.62 -17.19 6.73
CA LEU A 322 3.43 -16.78 7.46
C LEU A 322 2.64 -18.02 7.86
N HIS A 323 2.45 -18.20 9.15
CA HIS A 323 1.63 -19.29 9.69
C HIS A 323 0.17 -18.85 9.81
N ASP A 324 -0.74 -19.65 9.27
CA ASP A 324 -2.17 -19.50 9.48
C ASP A 324 -2.58 -20.10 10.83
N TYR A 325 -3.73 -19.66 11.34
CA TYR A 325 -4.34 -20.11 12.58
C TYR A 325 -4.61 -21.63 12.61
N TYR A 326 -4.78 -22.26 11.44
CA TYR A 326 -5.01 -23.69 11.29
C TYR A 326 -3.73 -24.54 11.17
N GLY A 327 -2.54 -23.92 11.30
CA GLY A 327 -1.25 -24.62 11.23
C GLY A 327 -0.72 -24.86 9.81
N ASP A 328 -1.43 -24.39 8.78
CA ASP A 328 -0.85 -24.23 7.44
C ASP A 328 0.12 -23.05 7.44
N TYR A 329 1.07 -23.06 6.49
CA TYR A 329 1.96 -21.92 6.28
C TYR A 329 2.02 -21.54 4.82
N TYR A 330 2.22 -20.24 4.61
CA TYR A 330 2.44 -19.63 3.31
C TYR A 330 3.83 -19.04 3.28
N THR A 331 4.51 -19.18 2.15
CA THR A 331 5.79 -18.51 1.92
C THR A 331 5.55 -17.29 1.07
N ILE A 332 5.96 -16.12 1.55
CA ILE A 332 5.88 -14.85 0.86
C ILE A 332 7.29 -14.49 0.40
N TYR A 333 7.46 -14.29 -0.91
CA TYR A 333 8.65 -13.71 -1.50
C TYR A 333 8.34 -12.26 -1.83
N PHE A 334 9.25 -11.36 -1.44
CA PHE A 334 9.16 -9.96 -1.78
C PHE A 334 10.43 -9.46 -2.45
N GLY A 335 10.27 -8.80 -3.59
CA GLY A 335 11.35 -8.25 -4.40
C GLY A 335 11.28 -6.73 -4.46
N VAL A 336 12.41 -6.06 -4.20
CA VAL A 336 12.53 -4.61 -4.27
C VAL A 336 13.53 -4.24 -5.36
N ASP A 337 13.11 -3.46 -6.36
CA ASP A 337 14.04 -2.89 -7.33
C ASP A 337 14.88 -1.78 -6.67
N VAL A 338 16.19 -2.03 -6.56
CA VAL A 338 17.19 -1.13 -5.95
C VAL A 338 18.15 -0.54 -6.99
N THR A 339 17.79 -0.60 -8.28
CA THR A 339 18.66 -0.15 -9.40
C THR A 339 19.02 1.32 -9.26
N GLU A 340 18.04 2.19 -9.07
CA GLU A 340 18.24 3.63 -8.97
C GLU A 340 19.00 4.00 -7.67
N GLU A 341 18.65 3.35 -6.56
CA GLU A 341 19.35 3.53 -5.28
C GLU A 341 20.85 3.23 -5.42
N LYS A 342 21.19 2.09 -6.03
CA LYS A 342 22.59 1.68 -6.25
C LYS A 342 23.33 2.60 -7.22
N GLN A 343 22.67 3.10 -8.27
CA GLN A 343 23.27 4.08 -9.19
C GLN A 343 23.56 5.40 -8.48
N ASN A 344 22.61 5.89 -7.68
CA ASN A 344 22.77 7.12 -6.91
C ASN A 344 23.87 6.98 -5.84
N GLU A 345 23.95 5.83 -5.16
CA GLU A 345 25.03 5.52 -4.22
C GLU A 345 26.40 5.59 -4.91
N GLN A 346 26.55 5.00 -6.10
CA GLN A 346 27.80 5.06 -6.87
C GLN A 346 28.15 6.49 -7.31
N LEU A 347 27.16 7.28 -7.74
CA LEU A 347 27.36 8.68 -8.10
C LEU A 347 27.81 9.52 -6.89
N LEU A 348 27.23 9.28 -5.72
CA LEU A 348 27.61 9.95 -4.49
C LEU A 348 29.04 9.62 -4.08
N ILE A 349 29.42 8.34 -4.07
CA ILE A 349 30.78 7.88 -3.77
C ILE A 349 31.79 8.52 -4.76
N ALA A 350 31.45 8.58 -6.05
CA ALA A 350 32.30 9.22 -7.04
C ALA A 350 32.46 10.73 -6.75
N SER A 351 31.36 11.42 -6.42
CA SER A 351 31.37 12.84 -6.05
C SER A 351 32.26 13.13 -4.84
N GLU A 352 32.15 12.31 -3.78
CA GLU A 352 32.99 12.43 -2.58
C GLU A 352 34.48 12.24 -2.89
N LYS A 353 34.82 11.24 -3.71
CA LYS A 353 36.19 11.02 -4.18
C LYS A 353 36.73 12.23 -4.94
N TYR A 354 35.92 12.84 -5.82
CA TYR A 354 36.32 14.04 -6.55
C TYR A 354 36.52 15.25 -5.63
N LYS A 355 35.69 15.40 -4.58
CA LYS A 355 35.84 16.48 -3.60
C LYS A 355 37.14 16.36 -2.81
N VAL A 356 37.50 15.16 -2.35
CA VAL A 356 38.76 14.92 -1.63
C VAL A 356 39.97 15.20 -2.52
N LEU A 357 39.95 14.69 -3.76
CA LEU A 357 40.98 15.01 -4.76
C LEU A 357 41.04 16.53 -5.02
N GLY A 358 39.88 17.17 -4.98
CA GLY A 358 39.63 18.61 -4.95
C GLY A 358 40.51 19.39 -4.00
N ASP A 359 40.32 19.11 -2.71
CA ASP A 359 40.98 19.78 -1.61
C ASP A 359 42.48 19.44 -1.56
N MET A 360 42.86 18.19 -1.85
CA MET A 360 44.26 17.78 -1.91
C MET A 360 45.03 18.52 -3.00
N ALA A 361 44.48 18.59 -4.22
CA ALA A 361 45.10 19.33 -5.31
C ALA A 361 45.23 20.84 -5.00
N ALA A 362 44.27 21.41 -4.26
CA ALA A 362 44.35 22.80 -3.82
C ALA A 362 45.51 23.08 -2.86
N SER A 363 45.66 22.23 -1.84
CA SER A 363 46.79 22.31 -0.90
C SER A 363 48.12 22.10 -1.63
N VAL A 364 48.25 21.04 -2.42
CA VAL A 364 49.49 20.73 -3.18
C VAL A 364 49.86 21.87 -4.13
N ALA A 365 48.89 22.44 -4.84
CA ALA A 365 49.17 23.55 -5.75
C ALA A 365 49.64 24.81 -5.04
N HIS A 366 49.09 25.12 -3.85
CA HIS A 366 49.57 26.22 -3.03
C HIS A 366 50.99 25.97 -2.51
N GLU A 367 51.27 24.76 -2.03
CA GLU A 367 52.58 24.39 -1.48
C GLU A 367 53.69 24.32 -2.53
N ILE A 368 53.39 23.96 -3.78
CA ILE A 368 54.37 23.97 -4.89
C ILE A 368 54.53 25.38 -5.47
N ARG A 369 53.46 26.19 -5.56
CA ARG A 369 53.55 27.56 -6.08
C ARG A 369 54.50 28.43 -5.25
N ASN A 370 54.51 28.25 -3.93
CA ASN A 370 55.35 29.03 -3.02
C ASN A 370 56.85 28.92 -3.34
N PRO A 371 57.50 27.73 -3.31
CA PRO A 371 58.91 27.59 -3.64
C PRO A 371 59.22 27.97 -5.09
N LEU A 372 58.34 27.68 -6.06
CA LEU A 372 58.53 28.11 -7.45
C LEU A 372 58.54 29.63 -7.62
N THR A 373 57.71 30.34 -6.87
CA THR A 373 57.68 31.81 -6.87
C THR A 373 58.99 32.37 -6.30
N THR A 374 59.48 31.79 -5.21
CA THR A 374 60.78 32.15 -4.61
C THR A 374 61.94 31.89 -5.59
N ILE A 375 61.99 30.71 -6.22
CA ILE A 375 63.03 30.36 -7.20
C ILE A 375 62.99 31.33 -8.40
N ARG A 376 61.79 31.64 -8.92
CA ARG A 376 61.62 32.64 -9.98
C ARG A 376 62.17 34.01 -9.58
N GLY A 377 61.88 34.46 -8.37
CA GLY A 377 62.38 35.73 -7.83
C GLY A 377 63.90 35.77 -7.76
N TYR A 378 64.55 34.69 -7.30
CA TYR A 378 66.02 34.59 -7.28
C TYR A 378 66.65 34.72 -8.67
N PHE A 379 66.09 34.03 -9.68
CA PHE A 379 66.61 34.12 -11.06
C PHE A 379 66.34 35.48 -11.71
N GLN A 380 65.22 36.13 -11.40
CA GLN A 380 64.94 37.50 -11.85
C GLN A 380 65.89 38.53 -11.22
N LEU A 381 66.18 38.42 -9.92
CA LEU A 381 67.13 39.31 -9.23
C LEU A 381 68.58 39.04 -9.67
N SER A 382 68.93 37.80 -10.02
CA SER A 382 70.24 37.46 -10.60
C SER A 382 70.48 38.12 -11.97
N HIS A 383 69.43 38.61 -12.63
CA HIS A 383 69.48 39.29 -13.92
C HIS A 383 70.07 40.71 -13.84
N GLU A 384 69.97 41.36 -12.67
CA GLU A 384 70.46 42.72 -12.47
C GLU A 384 71.99 42.77 -12.29
N LYS A 385 72.65 41.61 -12.10
CA LYS A 385 74.08 41.52 -11.74
C LYS A 385 74.99 40.86 -12.79
N ALA A 386 74.47 40.24 -13.85
CA ALA A 386 75.28 39.58 -14.91
C ALA A 386 74.49 39.42 -16.23
N PRO A 387 75.17 39.29 -17.40
CA PRO A 387 74.48 39.11 -18.68
C PRO A 387 73.76 37.75 -18.78
N LYS A 388 72.65 37.74 -19.55
CA LYS A 388 71.75 36.59 -19.80
C LYS A 388 72.49 35.28 -20.08
N SER A 389 72.46 34.34 -19.14
CA SER A 389 72.81 32.94 -19.40
C SER A 389 71.61 32.22 -20.03
N PRO A 390 71.80 31.46 -21.14
CA PRO A 390 70.75 30.63 -21.75
C PRO A 390 70.07 29.66 -20.77
N LEU A 391 70.79 29.20 -19.73
CA LEU A 391 70.24 28.31 -18.70
C LEU A 391 69.16 28.99 -17.84
N GLN A 392 69.27 30.30 -17.58
CA GLN A 392 68.28 31.00 -16.74
C GLN A 392 66.93 31.11 -17.46
N SER A 393 66.95 31.32 -18.78
CA SER A 393 65.73 31.37 -19.61
C SER A 393 64.99 30.04 -19.57
N ILE A 394 65.73 28.93 -19.68
CA ILE A 394 65.18 27.56 -19.62
C ILE A 394 64.53 27.29 -18.25
N VAL A 395 65.17 27.71 -17.16
CA VAL A 395 64.62 27.49 -15.80
C VAL A 395 63.34 28.31 -15.58
N ILE A 396 63.31 29.56 -16.03
CA ILE A 396 62.10 30.40 -15.92
C ILE A 396 60.95 29.81 -16.75
N GLU A 397 61.24 29.34 -17.97
CA GLU A 397 60.24 28.66 -18.82
C GLU A 397 59.70 27.39 -18.14
N GLU A 398 60.55 26.60 -17.47
CA GLU A 398 60.11 25.39 -16.78
C GLU A 398 59.29 25.70 -15.51
N ILE A 399 59.60 26.80 -14.80
CA ILE A 399 58.78 27.28 -13.67
C ILE A 399 57.39 27.75 -14.16
N ASP A 400 57.33 28.50 -15.25
CA ASP A 400 56.07 28.94 -15.83
C ASP A 400 55.24 27.74 -16.31
N ARG A 401 55.90 26.73 -16.90
CA ARG A 401 55.27 25.46 -17.26
C ARG A 401 54.70 24.71 -16.07
N ILE A 402 55.42 24.57 -14.96
CA ILE A 402 54.89 23.93 -13.75
C ILE A 402 53.69 24.71 -13.20
N ASN A 403 53.73 26.04 -13.22
CA ASN A 403 52.60 26.87 -12.80
C ASN A 403 51.35 26.67 -13.69
N GLU A 404 51.51 26.43 -14.99
CA GLU A 404 50.40 26.04 -15.87
C GLU A 404 49.82 24.68 -15.47
N VAL A 405 50.66 23.67 -15.21
CA VAL A 405 50.21 22.34 -14.73
C VAL A 405 49.42 22.45 -13.43
N LEU A 406 49.89 23.27 -12.49
CA LEU A 406 49.20 23.49 -11.22
C LEU A 406 47.83 24.17 -11.40
N LYS A 407 47.72 25.12 -12.34
CA LYS A 407 46.44 25.76 -12.68
C LYS A 407 45.46 24.75 -13.29
N GLU A 408 45.94 23.88 -14.18
CA GLU A 408 45.14 22.81 -14.77
C GLU A 408 44.67 21.79 -13.71
N LEU A 409 45.55 21.41 -12.78
CA LEU A 409 45.22 20.51 -11.68
C LEU A 409 44.13 21.07 -10.76
N LEU A 410 44.21 22.36 -10.42
CA LEU A 410 43.21 23.07 -9.60
C LEU A 410 41.82 23.12 -10.24
N LEU A 411 41.73 23.26 -11.56
CA LEU A 411 40.46 23.30 -12.30
C LEU A 411 39.74 21.95 -12.32
N LEU A 412 40.50 20.85 -12.32
CA LEU A 412 39.93 19.51 -12.15
C LEU A 412 39.30 19.37 -10.76
N SER A 413 39.93 20.00 -9.76
CA SER A 413 39.73 19.74 -8.34
C SER A 413 38.65 20.62 -7.69
N LYS A 414 38.56 21.90 -8.06
CA LYS A 414 37.52 22.84 -7.58
C LYS A 414 36.89 23.60 -8.74
N PRO A 415 35.71 23.17 -9.24
CA PRO A 415 34.99 23.94 -10.26
C PRO A 415 34.38 25.25 -9.73
N GLN A 416 34.43 25.53 -8.42
CA GLN A 416 33.69 26.61 -7.76
C GLN A 416 34.55 27.66 -7.03
N ALA A 417 35.88 27.60 -7.09
CA ALA A 417 36.73 28.48 -6.26
C ALA A 417 36.98 29.89 -6.82
N GLN A 418 36.36 30.29 -7.94
CA GLN A 418 36.42 31.69 -8.42
C GLN A 418 35.08 32.33 -8.78
N VAL A 419 33.94 31.66 -8.60
CA VAL A 419 32.63 32.31 -8.76
C VAL A 419 31.72 31.83 -7.64
N GLY A 420 31.19 32.77 -6.86
CA GLY A 420 30.12 32.53 -5.89
C GLY A 420 28.86 31.93 -6.54
N PRO A 421 27.76 31.78 -5.78
CA PRO A 421 26.57 31.06 -6.25
C PRO A 421 26.11 31.62 -7.61
N ALA A 422 26.06 30.74 -8.61
CA ALA A 422 25.51 30.88 -9.95
C ALA A 422 25.09 32.32 -10.34
N LYS A 423 26.06 33.20 -10.63
CA LYS A 423 25.76 34.31 -11.54
C LYS A 423 25.53 33.67 -12.90
N LEU A 424 24.32 33.83 -13.45
CA LEU A 424 24.03 33.55 -14.85
C LEU A 424 25.14 34.23 -15.68
N SER A 425 26.04 33.45 -16.27
CA SER A 425 27.09 33.98 -17.14
C SER A 425 26.43 34.78 -18.26
N ASP A 426 26.96 35.97 -18.53
CA ASP A 426 26.48 36.81 -19.63
C ASP A 426 26.61 36.02 -20.96
N PRO A 427 25.62 36.10 -21.86
CA PRO A 427 25.71 35.44 -23.14
C PRO A 427 26.89 36.00 -23.94
N ILE A 428 27.68 35.13 -24.55
CA ILE A 428 28.82 35.50 -25.39
C ILE A 428 28.51 35.23 -26.88
N GLY A 429 28.97 36.13 -27.75
CA GLY A 429 28.85 36.00 -29.21
C GLY A 429 29.92 35.07 -29.78
N ILE A 430 29.51 33.93 -30.33
CA ILE A 430 30.44 32.87 -30.74
C ILE A 430 31.31 33.27 -31.94
N ILE A 431 30.79 34.08 -32.88
CA ILE A 431 31.52 34.55 -34.07
C ILE A 431 32.57 35.57 -33.63
N HIS A 432 32.16 36.56 -32.82
CA HIS A 432 33.07 37.56 -32.26
C HIS A 432 34.24 36.93 -31.48
N GLU A 433 33.95 36.05 -30.53
CA GLU A 433 35.00 35.42 -29.73
C GLU A 433 35.91 34.50 -30.56
N SER A 434 35.34 33.73 -31.50
CA SER A 434 36.13 32.86 -32.39
C SER A 434 37.04 33.65 -33.32
N LYS A 435 36.60 34.83 -33.81
CA LYS A 435 37.43 35.74 -34.62
C LYS A 435 38.61 36.31 -33.82
N ASN A 436 38.36 36.77 -32.60
CA ASN A 436 39.41 37.31 -31.73
C ASN A 436 40.48 36.25 -31.41
N LEU A 437 40.06 35.03 -31.12
CA LEU A 437 40.97 33.92 -30.87
C LEU A 437 41.69 33.46 -32.14
N HIS A 438 41.01 33.45 -33.28
CA HIS A 438 41.63 33.13 -34.57
C HIS A 438 42.79 34.07 -34.90
N LEU A 439 42.63 35.39 -34.70
CA LEU A 439 43.69 36.37 -34.94
C LEU A 439 44.95 36.09 -34.11
N LEU A 440 44.78 35.68 -32.85
CA LEU A 440 45.90 35.30 -31.97
C LEU A 440 46.66 34.08 -32.53
N PHE A 441 45.95 33.07 -33.00
CA PHE A 441 46.55 31.85 -33.53
C PHE A 441 47.08 31.99 -34.95
N GLU A 442 46.57 32.92 -35.75
CA GLU A 442 47.08 33.23 -37.09
C GLU A 442 48.54 33.72 -37.01
N ALA A 443 48.83 34.64 -36.09
CA ALA A 443 50.20 35.10 -35.86
C ALA A 443 51.14 33.95 -35.44
N MET A 444 50.65 33.03 -34.59
CA MET A 444 51.41 31.87 -34.12
C MET A 444 51.64 30.84 -35.24
N ALA A 445 50.63 30.57 -36.06
CA ALA A 445 50.70 29.64 -37.19
C ALA A 445 51.67 30.14 -38.27
N ASN A 446 51.61 31.44 -38.60
CA ASN A 446 52.52 32.08 -39.57
C ASN A 446 53.98 31.98 -39.13
N LYS A 447 54.28 32.20 -37.84
CA LYS A 447 55.64 32.02 -37.28
C LYS A 447 56.16 30.59 -37.41
N GLN A 448 55.28 29.59 -37.48
CA GLN A 448 55.60 28.18 -37.61
C GLN A 448 55.41 27.64 -39.04
N ASN A 449 55.21 28.52 -40.03
CA ASN A 449 54.96 28.16 -41.43
C ASN A 449 53.77 27.18 -41.59
N LYS A 450 52.67 27.44 -40.86
CA LYS A 450 51.41 26.67 -40.87
C LYS A 450 50.24 27.57 -41.27
N GLU A 451 49.17 26.97 -41.77
CA GLU A 451 47.96 27.68 -42.21
C GLU A 451 46.81 27.41 -41.24
N ILE A 452 46.12 28.47 -40.80
CA ILE A 452 44.89 28.37 -40.02
C ILE A 452 43.76 29.13 -40.71
N ILE A 453 42.61 28.50 -40.89
CA ILE A 453 41.47 29.07 -41.63
C ILE A 453 40.23 29.06 -40.75
N LEU A 454 39.58 30.23 -40.58
CA LEU A 454 38.27 30.34 -39.96
C LEU A 454 37.18 30.42 -41.04
N GLU A 455 36.34 29.39 -41.11
CA GLU A 455 35.15 29.35 -41.97
C GLU A 455 33.89 29.56 -41.14
N ASN A 456 33.29 30.75 -41.23
CA ASN A 456 32.02 31.05 -40.60
C ASN A 456 30.86 30.72 -41.54
N ARG A 457 30.02 29.74 -41.17
CA ARG A 457 28.80 29.35 -41.90
C ARG A 457 27.51 29.80 -41.20
N LEU A 458 27.62 30.62 -40.15
CA LEU A 458 26.47 31.16 -39.44
C LEU A 458 25.95 32.43 -40.15
N PRO A 459 24.62 32.60 -40.25
CA PRO A 459 24.03 33.74 -40.96
C PRO A 459 24.17 35.08 -40.21
N SER A 460 24.27 35.04 -38.88
CA SER A 460 24.40 36.20 -37.99
C SER A 460 25.05 35.78 -36.66
N GLU A 461 25.43 36.74 -35.82
CA GLU A 461 25.97 36.48 -34.47
C GLU A 461 25.00 35.60 -33.67
N GLN A 462 25.55 34.59 -32.98
CA GLN A 462 24.77 33.63 -32.19
C GLN A 462 25.35 33.57 -30.78
N TRP A 463 24.44 33.48 -29.81
CA TRP A 463 24.77 33.63 -28.41
C TRP A 463 24.76 32.29 -27.69
N ILE A 464 25.71 32.09 -26.78
CA ILE A 464 25.80 30.94 -25.88
C ILE A 464 25.92 31.43 -24.44
N ARG A 465 25.34 30.69 -23.50
CA ARG A 465 25.53 30.92 -22.06
C ARG A 465 26.71 30.11 -21.57
N MET A 466 27.89 30.73 -21.58
CA MET A 466 29.13 30.16 -21.09
C MET A 466 30.04 31.30 -20.64
N ASP A 467 30.78 31.08 -19.55
CA ASP A 467 31.81 32.03 -19.12
C ASP A 467 32.85 32.25 -20.26
N GLN A 468 33.15 33.51 -20.56
CA GLN A 468 34.05 33.88 -21.66
C GLN A 468 35.45 33.26 -21.48
N MET A 469 35.95 33.17 -20.25
CA MET A 469 37.24 32.57 -19.94
C MET A 469 37.21 31.05 -20.17
N HIS A 470 36.12 30.38 -19.80
CA HIS A 470 35.94 28.95 -20.10
C HIS A 470 35.86 28.68 -21.60
N PHE A 471 35.13 29.49 -22.38
CA PHE A 471 35.07 29.35 -23.83
C PHE A 471 36.45 29.51 -24.46
N LYS A 472 37.17 30.57 -24.09
CA LYS A 472 38.56 30.82 -24.53
C LYS A 472 39.45 29.63 -24.20
N GLN A 473 39.34 29.07 -23.00
CA GLN A 473 40.15 27.92 -22.59
C GLN A 473 39.89 26.68 -23.43
N VAL A 474 38.62 26.31 -23.65
CA VAL A 474 38.27 25.16 -24.50
C VAL A 474 38.81 25.35 -25.92
N PHE A 475 38.57 26.53 -26.49
CA PHE A 475 39.01 26.87 -27.83
C PHE A 475 40.54 26.83 -27.96
N ILE A 476 41.27 27.48 -27.05
CA ILE A 476 42.73 27.52 -27.02
C ILE A 476 43.31 26.12 -26.90
N ASN A 477 42.81 25.30 -25.98
CA ASN A 477 43.32 23.93 -25.78
C ASN A 477 43.17 23.07 -27.03
N ILE A 478 42.02 23.15 -27.71
CA ILE A 478 41.77 22.34 -28.90
C ILE A 478 42.57 22.88 -30.11
N VAL A 479 42.61 24.19 -30.34
CA VAL A 479 43.39 24.79 -31.44
C VAL A 479 44.89 24.57 -31.25
N LYS A 480 45.41 24.71 -30.03
CA LYS A 480 46.81 24.42 -29.69
C LYS A 480 47.13 22.95 -29.98
N ASN A 481 46.26 22.02 -29.57
CA ASN A 481 46.42 20.60 -29.88
C ASN A 481 46.43 20.33 -31.40
N ALA A 482 45.57 21.00 -32.16
CA ALA A 482 45.51 20.89 -33.62
C ALA A 482 46.79 21.43 -34.30
N LEU A 483 47.27 22.61 -33.89
CA LEU A 483 48.50 23.21 -34.42
C LEU A 483 49.76 22.40 -34.06
N GLU A 484 49.81 21.76 -32.90
CA GLU A 484 50.92 20.89 -32.51
C GLU A 484 50.91 19.54 -33.24
N ALA A 485 49.73 19.05 -33.68
CA ALA A 485 49.61 17.78 -34.39
C ALA A 485 50.05 17.86 -35.87
N VAL A 486 50.10 19.07 -36.44
CA VAL A 486 50.47 19.29 -37.84
C VAL A 486 51.95 19.63 -38.00
N LYS A 487 52.55 19.15 -39.10
CA LYS A 487 53.93 19.48 -39.51
C LYS A 487 54.00 20.85 -40.20
N GLU A 488 55.19 21.28 -40.63
CA GLU A 488 55.35 22.46 -41.49
C GLU A 488 54.44 22.37 -42.72
N LYS A 489 53.84 23.50 -43.13
CA LYS A 489 52.80 23.61 -44.18
C LYS A 489 51.50 22.85 -43.88
N GLY A 490 51.31 22.41 -42.65
CA GLY A 490 50.06 21.82 -42.16
C GLY A 490 48.92 22.84 -42.08
N LYS A 491 47.68 22.34 -42.11
CA LYS A 491 46.46 23.14 -42.15
C LYS A 491 45.55 22.81 -40.97
N VAL A 492 45.08 23.85 -40.29
CA VAL A 492 44.03 23.75 -39.28
C VAL A 492 42.83 24.58 -39.73
N LYS A 493 41.65 23.97 -39.76
CA LYS A 493 40.41 24.59 -40.21
C LYS A 493 39.40 24.64 -39.07
N ILE A 494 38.92 25.84 -38.75
CA ILE A 494 37.89 26.09 -37.75
C ILE A 494 36.59 26.38 -38.51
N ILE A 495 35.55 25.59 -38.27
CA ILE A 495 34.23 25.78 -38.88
C ILE A 495 33.22 26.10 -37.79
N LEU A 496 32.55 27.24 -37.95
CA LEU A 496 31.40 27.61 -37.13
C LEU A 496 30.13 27.30 -37.93
N ASP A 497 29.31 26.40 -37.43
CA ASP A 497 27.99 26.11 -38.00
C ASP A 497 26.98 25.82 -36.89
N SER A 498 25.79 25.38 -37.28
CA SER A 498 24.75 25.06 -36.32
C SER A 498 23.75 24.05 -36.85
N ASN A 499 23.06 23.40 -35.93
CA ASN A 499 21.87 22.58 -36.17
C ASN A 499 20.67 23.16 -35.41
N GLN A 500 19.47 22.57 -35.52
CA GLN A 500 18.22 23.09 -34.96
C GLN A 500 18.27 23.48 -33.47
N SER A 501 19.11 22.81 -32.67
CA SER A 501 19.21 23.04 -31.21
C SER A 501 20.59 23.46 -30.69
N TYR A 502 21.65 23.32 -31.50
CA TYR A 502 23.04 23.50 -31.04
C TYR A 502 23.86 24.35 -32.01
N LEU A 503 24.73 25.19 -31.45
CA LEU A 503 25.88 25.77 -32.15
C LEU A 503 27.01 24.75 -32.15
N ARG A 504 27.73 24.67 -33.26
CA ARG A 504 28.78 23.69 -33.47
C ARG A 504 30.06 24.39 -33.87
N VAL A 505 31.11 24.12 -33.11
CA VAL A 505 32.48 24.53 -33.46
C VAL A 505 33.25 23.26 -33.81
N ARG A 506 33.80 23.23 -35.02
CA ARG A 506 34.63 22.12 -35.52
C ARG A 506 36.05 22.60 -35.75
N ILE A 507 37.01 21.96 -35.11
CA ILE A 507 38.44 22.21 -35.33
C ILE A 507 39.01 20.96 -36.00
N ILE A 508 39.50 21.14 -37.22
CA ILE A 508 39.92 20.06 -38.12
C ILE A 508 41.40 20.29 -38.46
N ASP A 509 42.25 19.32 -38.17
CA ASP A 509 43.65 19.31 -38.59
C ASP A 509 43.93 18.22 -39.61
N ASN A 510 44.98 18.40 -40.41
CA ASN A 510 45.53 17.38 -41.30
C ASN A 510 46.81 16.74 -40.72
N GLY A 511 46.88 16.61 -39.40
CA GLY A 511 48.05 16.14 -38.68
C GLY A 511 48.23 14.61 -38.69
N ASN A 512 49.05 14.13 -37.77
CA ASN A 512 49.37 12.70 -37.63
C ASN A 512 48.20 11.80 -37.17
N GLY A 513 47.10 12.37 -36.68
CA GLY A 513 45.93 11.61 -36.22
C GLY A 513 46.24 10.64 -35.06
N MET A 514 45.30 9.74 -34.76
CA MET A 514 45.39 8.80 -33.63
C MET A 514 44.99 7.38 -34.02
N THR A 515 45.54 6.37 -33.32
CA THR A 515 45.09 4.97 -33.40
C THR A 515 43.76 4.78 -32.67
N LYS A 516 43.06 3.66 -32.91
CA LYS A 516 41.77 3.37 -32.25
C LYS A 516 41.92 3.24 -30.74
N GLU A 517 42.99 2.60 -30.28
CA GLU A 517 43.29 2.39 -28.86
C GLU A 517 43.53 3.72 -28.15
N ARG A 518 44.23 4.63 -28.82
CA ARG A 518 44.51 5.97 -28.30
C ARG A 518 43.26 6.84 -28.31
N LEU A 519 42.45 6.76 -29.37
CA LEU A 519 41.17 7.48 -29.48
C LEU A 519 40.21 7.08 -28.35
N ALA A 520 40.19 5.81 -27.93
CA ALA A 520 39.32 5.34 -26.85
C ALA A 520 39.68 5.88 -25.45
N LYS A 521 40.92 6.37 -25.28
CA LYS A 521 41.44 6.86 -23.99
C LYS A 521 41.51 8.39 -23.90
N ILE A 522 41.17 9.11 -24.97
CA ILE A 522 41.22 10.59 -24.94
C ILE A 522 40.22 11.14 -23.93
N GLY A 523 40.59 12.23 -23.26
CA GLY A 523 39.75 12.83 -22.22
C GLY A 523 39.86 12.15 -20.85
N GLN A 524 40.60 11.06 -20.73
CA GLN A 524 41.03 10.54 -19.43
C GLN A 524 42.10 11.47 -18.83
N PRO A 525 42.03 11.82 -17.54
CA PRO A 525 43.07 12.59 -16.85
C PRO A 525 44.46 11.93 -17.04
N TYR A 526 45.50 12.74 -17.23
CA TYR A 526 46.90 12.33 -17.37
C TYR A 526 47.23 11.47 -18.61
N PHE A 527 46.25 11.20 -19.48
CA PHE A 527 46.50 10.49 -20.73
C PHE A 527 46.99 11.47 -21.81
N THR A 528 48.26 11.33 -22.21
CA THR A 528 48.93 12.17 -23.22
C THR A 528 49.99 11.36 -23.95
N SER A 529 50.24 11.69 -25.23
CA SER A 529 51.39 11.14 -25.97
C SER A 529 52.55 12.13 -26.13
N LYS A 530 52.43 13.30 -25.50
CA LYS A 530 53.39 14.39 -25.65
C LYS A 530 54.41 14.27 -24.53
N GLU A 531 55.71 14.27 -24.85
CA GLU A 531 56.79 14.30 -23.86
C GLU A 531 56.66 15.46 -22.87
N LYS A 532 56.07 16.59 -23.31
CA LYS A 532 55.85 17.78 -22.48
C LYS A 532 54.40 18.05 -22.04
N GLY A 533 53.44 17.20 -22.39
CA GLY A 533 52.01 17.45 -22.09
C GLY A 533 51.58 16.91 -20.72
N THR A 534 50.63 17.58 -20.08
CA THR A 534 50.05 17.16 -18.78
C THR A 534 48.97 16.10 -18.90
N GLY A 535 48.34 15.98 -20.07
CA GLY A 535 47.17 15.12 -20.27
C GLY A 535 45.89 15.62 -19.60
N ILE A 536 45.88 16.85 -19.06
CA ILE A 536 44.75 17.42 -18.32
C ILE A 536 43.87 18.31 -19.23
N GLY A 537 44.47 19.00 -20.20
CA GLY A 537 43.78 20.03 -20.99
C GLY A 537 42.50 19.56 -21.70
N LEU A 538 42.48 18.35 -22.27
CA LEU A 538 41.28 17.82 -22.94
C LEU A 538 40.20 17.37 -21.94
N THR A 539 40.61 16.81 -20.80
CA THR A 539 39.73 16.44 -19.68
C THR A 539 38.98 17.65 -19.14
N ILE A 540 39.66 18.81 -19.04
CA ILE A 540 39.03 20.08 -18.68
C ILE A 540 38.01 20.49 -19.76
N CYS A 541 38.34 20.34 -21.05
CA CYS A 541 37.38 20.65 -22.12
C CYS A 541 36.11 19.80 -22.04
N TYR A 542 36.23 18.48 -21.77
CA TYR A 542 35.08 17.60 -21.55
C TYR A 542 34.21 18.06 -20.38
N LYS A 543 34.84 18.47 -19.27
CA LYS A 543 34.14 18.97 -18.08
C LYS A 543 33.42 20.29 -18.36
N LEU A 544 34.12 21.31 -18.89
CA LEU A 544 33.55 22.63 -19.16
C LEU A 544 32.40 22.59 -20.19
N ILE A 545 32.51 21.75 -21.21
CA ILE A 545 31.43 21.57 -22.20
C ILE A 545 30.24 20.82 -21.58
N LYS A 546 30.48 19.82 -20.72
CA LYS A 546 29.41 19.11 -20.01
C LYS A 546 28.68 20.01 -19.01
N ASP A 547 29.40 20.88 -18.30
CA ASP A 547 28.84 21.85 -17.35
C ASP A 547 27.94 22.90 -18.03
N THR A 548 28.01 23.02 -19.36
CA THR A 548 27.12 23.89 -20.17
C THR A 548 26.04 23.12 -20.92
N ASN A 549 25.76 21.86 -20.53
CA ASN A 549 24.86 20.94 -21.23
C ASN A 549 25.23 20.74 -22.72
N GLY A 550 26.50 20.93 -23.06
CA GLY A 550 27.05 20.70 -24.37
C GLY A 550 27.63 19.28 -24.52
N GLU A 551 28.08 18.98 -25.73
CA GLU A 551 28.71 17.70 -26.06
C GLU A 551 30.00 17.93 -26.86
N ILE A 552 31.06 17.18 -26.56
CA ILE A 552 32.31 17.20 -27.34
C ILE A 552 32.58 15.81 -27.91
N THR A 553 32.83 15.76 -29.22
CA THR A 553 33.11 14.53 -29.98
C THR A 553 34.41 14.67 -30.74
N VAL A 554 35.15 13.57 -30.87
CA VAL A 554 36.43 13.55 -31.57
C VAL A 554 36.44 12.40 -32.58
N LYS A 555 36.78 12.73 -33.83
CA LYS A 555 36.99 11.77 -34.90
C LYS A 555 38.43 11.90 -35.38
N SER A 556 39.19 10.82 -35.37
CA SER A 556 40.59 10.83 -35.81
C SER A 556 40.92 9.54 -36.52
N LYS A 557 41.79 9.62 -37.51
CA LYS A 557 42.38 8.45 -38.18
C LYS A 557 43.87 8.69 -38.33
N LEU A 558 44.66 7.68 -37.96
CA LEU A 558 46.12 7.74 -38.06
C LEU A 558 46.55 8.19 -39.47
N ASN A 559 47.46 9.17 -39.53
CA ASN A 559 47.98 9.84 -40.72
C ASN A 559 46.99 10.60 -41.60
N HIS A 560 45.74 10.79 -41.15
CA HIS A 560 44.73 11.56 -41.88
C HIS A 560 44.25 12.81 -41.12
N GLY A 561 44.67 13.00 -39.87
CA GLY A 561 44.32 14.15 -39.03
C GLY A 561 43.18 13.87 -38.03
N THR A 562 42.78 14.92 -37.32
CA THR A 562 41.74 14.88 -36.29
C THR A 562 40.68 15.95 -36.50
N THR A 563 39.44 15.64 -36.12
CA THR A 563 38.32 16.57 -36.06
C THR A 563 37.75 16.54 -34.65
N VAL A 564 37.87 17.65 -33.93
CA VAL A 564 37.22 17.87 -32.65
C VAL A 564 35.99 18.74 -32.89
N THR A 565 34.83 18.29 -32.43
CA THR A 565 33.55 18.99 -32.55
C THR A 565 32.97 19.19 -31.18
N PHE A 566 32.72 20.44 -30.77
CA PHE A 566 31.95 20.72 -29.56
C PHE A 566 30.65 21.45 -29.91
N LEU A 567 29.56 20.96 -29.30
CA LEU A 567 28.18 21.39 -29.44
C LEU A 567 27.79 22.18 -28.20
N LEU A 568 27.27 23.37 -28.39
CA LEU A 568 26.86 24.29 -27.34
C LEU A 568 25.38 24.66 -27.53
N PRO A 569 24.55 24.64 -26.48
CA PRO A 569 23.15 25.05 -26.59
C PRO A 569 23.05 26.52 -27.04
N ARG A 570 22.18 26.80 -28.00
CA ARG A 570 21.89 28.20 -28.38
C ARG A 570 21.15 28.90 -27.25
N ASP A 571 21.61 30.09 -26.86
CA ASP A 571 20.83 30.97 -26.00
C ASP A 571 19.69 31.57 -26.83
N ARG A 572 18.51 30.95 -26.72
CA ARG A 572 17.26 31.51 -27.25
C ARG A 572 16.78 32.49 -26.21
N GLY A 573 17.33 33.71 -26.21
CA GLY A 573 16.96 34.76 -25.27
C GLY A 573 15.44 34.77 -25.07
N THR A 574 15.01 34.73 -23.80
CA THR A 574 13.60 34.83 -23.46
C THR A 574 13.04 36.08 -24.10
N GLY A 575 12.17 35.91 -25.10
CA GLY A 575 11.35 36.98 -25.63
C GLY A 575 10.39 37.45 -24.55
N SER A 576 10.75 38.52 -23.84
CA SER A 576 9.80 39.54 -23.38
C SER A 576 10.57 40.83 -23.07
N LEU A 577 10.79 41.65 -24.09
CA LEU A 577 10.81 43.09 -23.88
C LEU A 577 9.55 43.60 -24.56
N SER A 578 8.54 43.81 -23.72
CA SER A 578 7.33 44.55 -24.02
C SER A 578 7.67 45.88 -24.65
N HIS A 579 6.94 46.22 -25.72
CA HIS A 579 6.66 47.60 -26.06
C HIS A 579 6.25 48.38 -24.81
N GLN A 580 7.00 49.42 -24.49
CA GLN A 580 6.50 50.73 -24.09
C GLN A 580 7.58 51.78 -24.32
#